data_AF-A0A7K0Y7L7-F1
#
_entry.id   AF-A0A7K0Y7L7-F1
#
_cell.length_a   1.000
_cell.length_b   1.000
_cell.length_c   1.000
_cell.angle_alpha   90.00
_cell.angle_beta   90.00
_cell.angle_gamma   90.00
#
_symmetry.space_group_name_H-M   'P 1'
#
loop_
_entity.id
_entity.type
_entity.pdbx_description
1 polymer ?
#
loop_
_entity_poly.entity_id
_entity_poly.type
_entity_poly.pdbx_seq_one_letter_code
_entity_poly.pdbx_strand_id
1 'polypeptide(L)'
;MSPGLGCFFAHLPRLQARLWNVSSRNLNLNSDVAELTRELCDIESVSGNEREIADAIESALKLVGHLSVVRDGDAVVASTDLGRSKRVIIAGHIDTVPVADNLPTKLMSFEREQVIWGRGSVDMKSGVAVMLKLAATVIEPTVDVTWVFYDNEEVEASKNGLGRLMRNHPDLI
;
A
#
# COMPACT_ATOMS: atom_id res chain seq x y z
N MET A 1 31.03 -19.15 -56.04
CA MET A 1 30.89 -18.38 -54.79
C MET A 1 29.43 -17.99 -54.66
N SER A 2 28.72 -18.62 -53.74
CA SER A 2 27.32 -18.36 -53.37
C SER A 2 27.21 -17.08 -52.49
N PRO A 3 26.04 -16.68 -51.95
CA PRO A 3 25.20 -15.59 -52.48
C PRO A 3 24.78 -14.58 -51.36
N GLY A 4 23.77 -13.74 -51.59
CA GLY A 4 22.95 -13.11 -50.52
C GLY A 4 22.77 -11.60 -50.69
N LEU A 5 21.72 -11.09 -51.35
CA LEU A 5 20.33 -10.89 -50.91
C LEU A 5 20.14 -9.99 -49.66
N GLY A 6 19.32 -8.95 -49.82
CA GLY A 6 18.56 -8.30 -48.74
C GLY A 6 19.07 -6.92 -48.32
N CYS A 7 18.24 -5.97 -47.93
CA CYS A 7 16.80 -5.80 -47.98
C CYS A 7 16.53 -4.33 -47.63
N PHE A 8 15.39 -3.81 -48.08
CA PHE A 8 14.95 -2.43 -47.96
C PHE A 8 15.00 -1.86 -46.52
N PHE A 9 15.58 -0.67 -46.37
CA PHE A 9 15.37 0.19 -45.21
C PHE A 9 13.99 0.85 -45.31
N ALA A 10 13.05 0.43 -44.47
CA ALA A 10 11.85 1.21 -44.19
C ALA A 10 11.96 1.79 -42.78
N HIS A 11 12.12 3.11 -42.71
CA HIS A 11 11.96 3.90 -41.50
C HIS A 11 10.48 3.96 -41.10
N LEU A 12 10.14 3.42 -39.93
CA LEU A 12 8.87 3.68 -39.24
C LEU A 12 9.19 4.43 -37.93
N PRO A 13 8.57 5.59 -37.65
CA PRO A 13 8.82 6.34 -36.43
C PRO A 13 8.11 5.71 -35.21
N ARG A 14 8.83 5.81 -34.10
CA ARG A 14 8.53 5.36 -32.74
C ARG A 14 7.14 5.79 -32.25
N LEU A 15 6.21 4.84 -32.19
CA LEU A 15 4.95 4.94 -31.45
C LEU A 15 4.82 3.76 -30.46
N GLN A 16 5.79 3.61 -29.56
CA GLN A 16 5.73 2.63 -28.46
C GLN A 16 6.42 3.14 -27.18
N ALA A 17 6.14 4.38 -26.79
CA ALA A 17 6.65 4.92 -25.53
C ALA A 17 5.52 5.56 -24.72
N ARG A 18 4.50 4.78 -24.35
CA ARG A 18 3.46 5.22 -23.38
C ARG A 18 2.59 4.12 -22.76
N LEU A 19 3.08 2.87 -22.65
CA LEU A 19 2.29 1.76 -22.08
C LEU A 19 3.04 0.84 -21.10
N TRP A 20 4.22 1.22 -20.60
CA TRP A 20 5.00 0.35 -19.71
C TRP A 20 5.63 1.10 -18.55
N ASN A 21 4.83 1.65 -17.63
CA ASN A 21 5.33 1.93 -16.28
C ASN A 21 4.22 2.11 -15.23
N VAL A 22 3.45 1.04 -15.02
CA VAL A 22 2.81 0.83 -13.70
C VAL A 22 3.27 -0.56 -13.27
N SER A 23 4.51 -0.64 -12.80
CA SER A 23 4.93 -1.79 -12.00
C SER A 23 4.24 -1.65 -10.65
N SER A 24 2.95 -1.98 -10.59
CA SER A 24 2.23 -2.07 -9.31
C SER A 24 2.98 -3.10 -8.48
N ARG A 25 3.73 -2.66 -7.46
CA ARG A 25 4.29 -3.60 -6.49
C ARG A 25 3.11 -4.33 -5.86
N ASN A 26 3.08 -5.65 -6.03
CA ASN A 26 2.01 -6.46 -5.50
C ASN A 26 2.43 -6.92 -4.09
N LEU A 27 1.71 -6.44 -3.06
CA LEU A 27 1.98 -6.80 -1.67
C LEU A 27 1.50 -8.22 -1.41
N ASN A 28 2.39 -9.07 -0.89
CA ASN A 28 1.99 -10.42 -0.49
C ASN A 28 1.44 -10.40 0.95
N LEU A 29 0.12 -10.27 1.10
CA LEU A 29 -0.52 -10.23 2.42
C LEU A 29 -0.37 -11.54 3.22
N ASN A 30 0.04 -12.64 2.57
CA ASN A 30 0.30 -13.92 3.21
C ASN A 30 1.75 -14.10 3.68
N SER A 31 2.65 -13.17 3.35
CA SER A 31 4.06 -13.19 3.81
C SER A 31 4.19 -12.99 5.33
N ASP A 32 5.42 -13.13 5.83
CA ASP A 32 5.72 -12.75 7.22
C ASP A 32 5.52 -11.25 7.43
N VAL A 33 5.08 -10.83 8.62
CA VAL A 33 4.78 -9.42 8.90
C VAL A 33 6.04 -8.55 8.77
N ALA A 34 7.23 -9.08 9.10
CA ALA A 34 8.48 -8.35 8.93
C ALA A 34 8.83 -8.14 7.45
N GLU A 35 8.54 -9.13 6.59
CA GLU A 35 8.70 -9.01 5.13
C GLU A 35 7.73 -7.97 4.56
N LEU A 36 6.45 -8.07 4.91
CA LEU A 36 5.43 -7.10 4.48
C LEU A 36 5.75 -5.68 4.95
N THR A 37 6.27 -5.51 6.17
CA THR A 37 6.74 -4.23 6.69
C THR A 37 7.82 -3.64 5.79
N ARG A 38 8.80 -4.45 5.37
CA ARG A 38 9.87 -3.99 4.47
C ARG A 38 9.34 -3.64 3.09
N GLU A 39 8.46 -4.46 2.52
CA GLU A 39 7.82 -4.17 1.23
C GLU A 39 7.10 -2.81 1.23
N LEU A 40 6.34 -2.52 2.30
CA LEU A 40 5.66 -1.24 2.48
C LEU A 40 6.64 -0.07 2.66
N CYS A 41 7.65 -0.24 3.51
CA CYS A 41 8.63 0.81 3.77
C CYS A 41 9.44 1.16 2.51
N ASP A 42 9.75 0.16 1.69
CA ASP A 42 10.51 0.35 0.45
C ASP A 42 9.71 1.04 -0.66
N ILE A 43 8.40 1.26 -0.48
CA ILE A 43 7.59 2.16 -1.30
C ILE A 43 7.66 3.54 -0.66
N GLU A 44 8.25 4.51 -1.35
CA GLU A 44 8.30 5.88 -0.86
C GLU A 44 6.87 6.46 -0.82
N SER A 45 6.51 7.12 0.29
CA SER A 45 5.17 7.66 0.52
C SER A 45 5.18 8.87 1.43
N VAL A 46 6.03 9.85 1.13
CA VAL A 46 6.02 11.16 1.78
C VAL A 46 4.65 11.80 1.55
N SER A 47 4.12 12.52 2.54
CA SER A 47 2.78 13.12 2.45
C SER A 47 2.58 13.91 1.16
N GLY A 48 1.51 13.59 0.43
CA GLY A 48 1.23 14.08 -0.93
C GLY A 48 1.77 13.21 -2.07
N ASN A 49 2.51 12.14 -1.79
CA ASN A 49 3.05 11.17 -2.75
C ASN A 49 2.67 9.71 -2.40
N GLU A 50 1.51 9.48 -1.82
CA GLU A 50 1.07 8.17 -1.30
C GLU A 50 0.45 7.25 -2.36
N ARG A 51 0.24 7.74 -3.58
CA ARG A 51 -0.47 7.00 -4.63
C ARG A 51 0.08 5.60 -4.88
N GLU A 52 1.39 5.42 -4.96
CA GLU A 52 1.99 4.10 -5.24
C GLU A 52 1.68 3.09 -4.13
N ILE A 53 1.82 3.49 -2.86
CA ILE A 53 1.53 2.60 -1.72
C ILE A 53 0.03 2.33 -1.60
N ALA A 54 -0.81 3.32 -1.87
CA ALA A 54 -2.26 3.17 -1.85
C ALA A 54 -2.75 2.24 -2.96
N ASP A 55 -2.20 2.35 -4.18
CA ASP A 55 -2.50 1.47 -5.31
C ASP A 55 -2.08 0.01 -5.00
N ALA A 56 -0.93 -0.19 -4.34
CA ALA A 56 -0.46 -1.49 -3.91
C ALA A 56 -1.37 -2.13 -2.84
N ILE A 57 -1.78 -1.34 -1.85
CA ILE A 57 -2.69 -1.76 -0.78
C ILE A 57 -4.07 -2.11 -1.33
N GLU A 58 -4.66 -1.24 -2.16
CA GLU A 58 -5.98 -1.48 -2.76
C GLU A 58 -5.97 -2.74 -3.62
N SER A 59 -4.93 -2.92 -4.45
CA SER A 59 -4.81 -4.09 -5.32
C SER A 59 -4.72 -5.39 -4.52
N ALA A 60 -3.95 -5.39 -3.44
CA ALA A 60 -3.80 -6.57 -2.59
C ALA A 60 -5.09 -6.90 -1.82
N LEU A 61 -5.78 -5.89 -1.28
CA LEU A 61 -7.03 -6.09 -0.52
C LEU A 61 -8.19 -6.53 -1.41
N LYS A 62 -8.27 -6.07 -2.67
CA LYS A 62 -9.31 -6.50 -3.63
C LYS A 62 -9.24 -7.99 -3.97
N LEU A 63 -8.11 -8.65 -3.72
CA LEU A 63 -7.97 -10.10 -3.90
C LEU A 63 -8.50 -10.90 -2.70
N VAL A 64 -8.85 -10.23 -1.60
CA VAL A 64 -9.36 -10.84 -0.38
C VAL A 64 -10.89 -10.92 -0.47
N GLY A 65 -11.41 -12.11 -0.78
CA GLY A 65 -12.81 -12.31 -1.16
C GLY A 65 -13.87 -12.02 -0.09
N HIS A 66 -13.50 -11.89 1.19
CA HIS A 66 -14.42 -11.57 2.28
C HIS A 66 -14.46 -10.07 2.64
N LEU A 67 -13.75 -9.21 1.90
CA LEU A 67 -13.69 -7.77 2.16
C LEU A 67 -14.36 -6.96 1.05
N SER A 68 -15.12 -5.95 1.47
CA SER A 68 -15.56 -4.83 0.63
C SER A 68 -14.47 -3.75 0.65
N VAL A 69 -13.99 -3.28 -0.50
CA VAL A 69 -12.89 -2.30 -0.60
C VAL A 69 -13.36 -1.02 -1.29
N VAL A 70 -13.10 0.14 -0.67
CA VAL A 70 -13.42 1.48 -1.15
C VAL A 70 -12.16 2.36 -1.14
N ARG A 71 -12.03 3.25 -2.12
CA ARG A 71 -10.93 4.22 -2.27
C ARG A 71 -11.48 5.65 -2.32
N ASP A 72 -10.90 6.56 -1.53
CA ASP A 72 -11.15 8.01 -1.58
C ASP A 72 -9.80 8.75 -1.54
N GLY A 73 -9.40 9.33 -2.68
CA GLY A 73 -8.04 9.85 -2.83
C GLY A 73 -7.02 8.73 -2.67
N ASP A 74 -6.02 8.92 -1.80
CA ASP A 74 -5.05 7.87 -1.45
C ASP A 74 -5.41 7.11 -0.17
N ALA A 75 -6.60 7.35 0.39
CA ALA A 75 -7.12 6.54 1.48
C ALA A 75 -7.84 5.28 0.95
N VAL A 76 -7.53 4.12 1.54
CA VAL A 76 -8.13 2.82 1.25
C VAL A 76 -8.88 2.33 2.48
N VAL A 77 -10.14 1.94 2.31
CA VAL A 77 -10.97 1.34 3.36
C VAL A 77 -11.32 -0.08 2.94
N ALA A 78 -11.13 -1.05 3.83
CA ALA A 78 -11.60 -2.42 3.66
C ALA A 78 -12.48 -2.84 4.84
N SER A 79 -13.63 -3.44 4.58
CA SER A 79 -14.58 -3.82 5.65
C SER A 79 -15.12 -5.23 5.49
N THR A 80 -15.43 -5.86 6.63
CA THR A 80 -16.29 -7.05 6.69
C THR A 80 -17.75 -6.64 6.79
N ASP A 81 -18.64 -7.43 6.19
CA ASP A 81 -20.08 -7.23 6.21
C ASP A 81 -20.81 -8.51 6.68
N LEU A 82 -20.44 -8.99 7.87
CA LEU A 82 -20.95 -10.25 8.47
C LEU A 82 -22.25 -10.05 9.26
N GLY A 83 -22.73 -8.80 9.39
CA GLY A 83 -23.96 -8.48 10.11
C GLY A 83 -23.82 -8.63 11.63
N ARG A 84 -22.62 -8.37 12.18
CA ARG A 84 -22.38 -8.45 13.62
C ARG A 84 -23.03 -7.25 14.32
N SER A 85 -23.35 -7.41 15.60
CA SER A 85 -24.01 -6.36 16.40
C SER A 85 -23.09 -5.17 16.76
N LYS A 86 -21.78 -5.30 16.48
CA LYS A 86 -20.76 -4.29 16.76
C LYS A 86 -19.78 -4.24 15.60
N ARG A 87 -19.20 -3.05 15.39
CA ARG A 87 -18.09 -2.81 14.46
C ARG A 87 -16.91 -2.18 15.19
N VAL A 88 -15.69 -2.57 14.83
CA VAL A 88 -14.44 -1.97 15.30
C VAL A 88 -13.73 -1.37 14.09
N ILE A 89 -13.21 -0.16 14.26
CA ILE A 89 -12.41 0.54 13.24
C ILE A 89 -10.96 0.53 13.69
N ILE A 90 -10.08 0.09 12.79
CA ILE A 90 -8.64 0.10 13.00
C ILE A 90 -8.06 0.96 11.88
N ALA A 91 -7.50 2.11 12.25
CA ALA A 91 -6.98 3.09 11.32
C ALA A 91 -5.47 3.24 11.48
N GLY A 92 -4.76 3.34 10.35
CA GLY A 92 -3.34 3.63 10.30
C GLY A 92 -2.99 4.44 9.07
N HIS A 93 -2.07 5.39 9.20
CA HIS A 93 -1.68 6.22 8.07
C HIS A 93 -0.58 5.54 7.25
N ILE A 94 -0.57 5.83 5.95
CA ILE A 94 0.37 5.25 4.98
C ILE A 94 1.41 6.26 4.50
N ASP A 95 1.22 7.53 4.83
CA ASP A 95 2.17 8.58 4.55
C ASP A 95 3.32 8.58 5.55
N THR A 96 4.33 9.37 5.24
CA THR A 96 5.51 9.53 6.07
C THR A 96 6.03 10.96 5.97
N VAL A 97 6.80 11.40 6.97
CA VAL A 97 7.66 12.58 6.81
C VAL A 97 8.77 12.35 5.78
N PRO A 98 9.43 13.42 5.27
CA PRO A 98 10.53 13.31 4.30
C PRO A 98 11.60 12.26 4.63
N VAL A 99 12.06 11.59 3.57
CA VAL A 99 13.12 10.58 3.62
C VAL A 99 14.45 11.23 4.04
N ALA A 100 15.25 10.50 4.81
CA ALA A 100 16.55 10.94 5.30
C ALA A 100 17.61 9.85 5.04
N ASP A 101 17.83 9.53 3.76
CA ASP A 101 18.76 8.48 3.27
C ASP A 101 18.56 7.11 3.93
N ASN A 102 17.33 6.82 4.33
CA ASN A 102 16.92 5.65 5.08
C ASN A 102 15.92 4.76 4.32
N LEU A 103 15.99 4.82 2.98
CA LEU A 103 15.36 3.89 2.05
C LEU A 103 16.39 3.40 1.02
N PRO A 104 16.33 2.13 0.58
CA PRO A 104 15.43 1.07 1.05
C PRO A 104 15.77 0.63 2.49
N THR A 105 14.85 -0.09 3.11
CA THR A 105 15.02 -0.67 4.45
C THR A 105 16.22 -1.61 4.52
N LYS A 106 16.87 -1.60 5.69
CA LYS A 106 17.99 -2.48 6.00
C LYS A 106 17.61 -3.37 7.18
N LEU A 107 17.98 -4.65 7.09
CA LEU A 107 17.94 -5.54 8.23
C LEU A 107 19.28 -5.39 8.97
N MET A 108 19.23 -4.92 10.21
CA MET A 108 20.40 -4.71 11.05
C MET A 108 20.41 -5.74 12.18
N SER A 109 21.58 -6.29 12.48
CA SER A 109 21.77 -7.14 13.65
C SER A 109 22.16 -6.30 14.85
N PHE A 110 21.36 -6.33 15.91
CA PHE A 110 21.69 -5.73 17.20
C PHE A 110 21.74 -6.82 18.26
N GLU A 111 22.95 -7.14 18.73
CA GLU A 111 23.22 -8.21 19.70
C GLU A 111 22.54 -9.55 19.36
N ARG A 112 21.31 -9.75 19.84
CA ARG A 112 20.51 -10.98 19.71
C ARG A 112 19.24 -10.81 18.88
N GLU A 113 19.01 -9.64 18.30
CA GLU A 113 17.79 -9.30 17.57
C GLU A 113 18.09 -8.80 16.16
N GLN A 114 17.11 -8.99 15.27
CA GLN A 114 17.10 -8.39 13.94
C GLN A 114 16.17 -7.17 13.98
N VAL A 115 16.67 -6.04 13.52
CA VAL A 115 15.94 -4.76 13.51
C VAL A 115 15.76 -4.30 12.08
N ILE A 116 14.53 -3.91 11.72
CA ILE A 116 14.25 -3.24 10.45
C ILE A 116 14.53 -1.75 10.64
N TRP A 117 15.59 -1.26 9.99
CA TRP A 117 15.93 0.15 9.96
C TRP A 117 15.50 0.77 8.62
N GLY A 118 14.62 1.76 8.66
CA GLY A 118 14.23 2.56 7.49
C GLY A 118 13.08 3.52 7.77
N ARG A 119 12.78 4.42 6.81
CA ARG A 119 11.64 5.35 6.91
C ARG A 119 10.33 4.56 6.95
N GLY A 120 9.44 4.93 7.87
CA GLY A 120 8.14 4.31 8.01
C GLY A 120 8.12 3.07 8.91
N SER A 121 9.28 2.50 9.28
CA SER A 121 9.31 1.20 9.96
C SER A 121 8.63 1.22 11.34
N VAL A 122 8.74 2.33 12.06
CA VAL A 122 8.00 2.55 13.31
C VAL A 122 6.70 3.31 13.04
N ASP A 123 6.80 4.40 12.30
CA ASP A 123 5.72 5.36 12.08
C ASP A 123 5.34 5.45 10.60
N MET A 124 4.30 4.74 10.13
CA MET A 124 3.47 3.75 10.84
C MET A 124 3.38 2.41 10.10
N LYS A 125 4.30 2.16 9.15
CA LYS A 125 4.15 1.07 8.18
C LYS A 125 4.25 -0.33 8.78
N SER A 126 4.91 -0.53 9.92
CA SER A 126 4.84 -1.83 10.62
C SER A 126 3.45 -2.09 11.21
N GLY A 127 2.79 -1.08 11.75
CA GLY A 127 1.39 -1.16 12.19
C GLY A 127 0.46 -1.48 11.00
N VAL A 128 0.65 -0.79 9.87
CA VAL A 128 -0.08 -1.05 8.63
C VAL A 128 0.16 -2.48 8.12
N ALA A 129 1.38 -3.02 8.21
CA ALA A 129 1.67 -4.41 7.84
C ALA A 129 0.87 -5.41 8.68
N VAL A 130 0.80 -5.19 10.00
CA VAL A 130 -0.02 -6.01 10.90
C VAL A 130 -1.50 -5.92 10.52
N MET A 131 -2.00 -4.71 10.27
CA MET A 131 -3.40 -4.48 9.86
C MET A 131 -3.73 -5.23 8.57
N LEU A 132 -2.90 -5.13 7.54
CA LEU A 132 -3.10 -5.81 6.26
C LEU A 132 -3.09 -7.34 6.40
N LYS A 133 -2.15 -7.86 7.21
CA LYS A 133 -2.07 -9.30 7.50
C LYS A 133 -3.35 -9.79 8.18
N LEU A 134 -3.84 -9.06 9.17
CA LEU A 134 -5.07 -9.40 9.89
C LEU A 134 -6.30 -9.28 8.99
N ALA A 135 -6.40 -8.22 8.18
CA ALA A 135 -7.50 -8.06 7.22
C ALA A 135 -7.60 -9.25 6.26
N ALA A 136 -6.47 -9.76 5.77
CA ALA A 136 -6.41 -10.90 4.86
C ALA A 136 -6.68 -12.26 5.54
N THR A 137 -6.33 -12.42 6.82
CA THR A 137 -6.33 -13.75 7.47
C THR A 137 -7.46 -13.97 8.48
N VAL A 138 -8.02 -12.90 9.06
CA VAL A 138 -9.15 -12.99 9.99
C VAL A 138 -10.45 -12.86 9.19
N ILE A 139 -10.94 -13.98 8.68
CA ILE A 139 -12.10 -14.04 7.78
C ILE A 139 -13.42 -13.78 8.53
N GLU A 140 -13.57 -14.36 9.72
CA GLU A 140 -14.81 -14.31 10.50
C GLU A 140 -14.57 -13.76 11.93
N PRO A 141 -14.23 -12.47 12.08
CA PRO A 141 -14.11 -11.86 13.40
C PRO A 141 -15.44 -11.88 14.17
N THR A 142 -15.34 -11.80 15.50
CA THR A 142 -16.52 -11.78 16.42
C THR A 142 -17.31 -10.47 16.34
N VAL A 143 -16.74 -9.44 15.72
CA VAL A 143 -17.31 -8.13 15.40
C VAL A 143 -17.04 -7.83 13.94
N ASP A 144 -17.83 -6.98 13.30
CA ASP A 144 -17.43 -6.47 11.98
C ASP A 144 -16.22 -5.56 12.13
N VAL A 145 -15.32 -5.56 11.15
CA VAL A 145 -14.08 -4.78 11.21
C VAL A 145 -13.97 -3.91 9.97
N THR A 146 -13.63 -2.65 10.18
CA THR A 146 -13.24 -1.71 9.12
C THR A 146 -11.76 -1.36 9.31
N TRP A 147 -10.97 -1.64 8.29
CA TRP A 147 -9.56 -1.30 8.18
C TRP A 147 -9.42 -0.03 7.35
N VAL A 148 -8.81 1.00 7.92
CA VAL A 148 -8.63 2.30 7.26
C VAL A 148 -7.15 2.59 7.11
N PHE A 149 -6.71 2.73 5.86
CA PHE A 149 -5.35 3.08 5.48
C PHE A 149 -5.39 4.47 4.85
N TYR A 150 -4.96 5.53 5.56
CA TYR A 150 -5.21 6.91 5.13
C TYR A 150 -3.93 7.72 4.87
N ASP A 151 -4.05 8.70 3.99
CA ASP A 151 -2.99 9.61 3.55
C ASP A 151 -2.93 10.91 4.38
N ASN A 152 -1.82 11.65 4.24
CA ASN A 152 -1.64 13.01 4.75
C ASN A 152 -1.89 13.18 6.28
N GLU A 153 -1.41 12.24 7.10
CA GLU A 153 -1.40 12.41 8.57
C GLU A 153 -0.37 13.47 9.00
N GLU A 154 0.82 13.44 8.39
CA GLU A 154 2.03 14.15 8.85
C GLU A 154 2.07 15.63 8.40
N VAL A 155 0.92 16.16 7.97
CA VAL A 155 0.75 17.51 7.43
C VAL A 155 -0.45 18.22 8.08
N GLU A 156 -0.72 19.45 7.65
CA GLU A 156 -1.84 20.24 8.14
C GLU A 156 -3.20 19.49 8.09
N ALA A 157 -3.97 19.57 9.16
CA ALA A 157 -5.19 18.78 9.36
C ALA A 157 -6.25 18.92 8.26
N SER A 158 -6.23 20.02 7.48
CA SER A 158 -7.12 20.19 6.33
C SER A 158 -6.88 19.17 5.21
N LYS A 159 -5.69 18.59 5.13
CA LYS A 159 -5.32 17.56 4.14
C LYS A 159 -5.53 16.13 4.63
N ASN A 160 -5.74 15.94 5.92
CA ASN A 160 -5.84 14.63 6.55
C ASN A 160 -6.89 13.72 5.89
N GLY A 161 -6.43 12.55 5.42
CA GLY A 161 -7.25 11.58 4.69
C GLY A 161 -8.39 11.00 5.51
N LEU A 162 -8.18 10.77 6.81
CA LEU A 162 -9.24 10.31 7.71
C LEU A 162 -10.34 11.37 7.88
N GLY A 163 -9.96 12.63 8.06
CA GLY A 163 -10.91 13.74 8.10
C GLY A 163 -11.68 13.91 6.79
N ARG A 164 -11.05 13.63 5.64
CA ARG A 164 -11.71 13.59 4.33
C ARG A 164 -12.73 12.45 4.24
N LEU A 165 -12.35 11.24 4.65
CA LEU A 165 -13.25 10.08 4.72
C LEU A 165 -14.47 10.35 5.60
N MET A 166 -14.30 10.94 6.79
CA MET A 166 -15.43 11.28 7.67
C MET A 166 -16.44 12.24 7.02
N ARG A 167 -16.01 13.10 6.08
CA ARG A 167 -16.90 14.03 5.37
C ARG A 167 -17.58 13.39 4.16
N ASN A 168 -16.85 12.56 3.42
CA ASN A 168 -17.31 12.01 2.15
C ASN A 168 -18.05 10.67 2.32
N HIS A 169 -17.64 9.87 3.30
CA HIS A 169 -18.08 8.50 3.55
C HIS A 169 -18.31 8.26 5.06
N PRO A 170 -19.18 9.02 5.74
CA PRO A 170 -19.44 8.86 7.17
C PRO A 170 -20.07 7.51 7.53
N ASP A 171 -20.57 6.75 6.56
CA ASP A 171 -21.08 5.39 6.73
C ASP A 171 -19.97 4.33 6.81
N LEU A 172 -18.76 4.67 6.37
CA LEU A 172 -17.58 3.81 6.46
C LEU A 172 -16.78 4.01 7.76
N ILE A 173 -17.06 5.05 8.54
CA ILE A 173 -16.29 5.50 9.72
C ILE A 173 -17.20 5.69 10.95
#